data_AF-A0A6S7IAY5-F1
#
_entry.id   AF-A0A6S7IAY5-F1
#
_cell.length_a   1.000
_cell.length_b   1.000
_cell.length_c   1.000
_cell.angle_alpha   90.00
_cell.angle_beta   90.00
_cell.angle_gamma   90.00
#
_symmetry.space_group_name_H-M   'P 1'
#
loop_
_entity.id
_entity.type
_entity.pdbx_description
1 polymer ?
#
loop_
_entity_poly.entity_id
_entity_poly.type
_entity_poly.pdbx_seq_one_letter_code
_entity_poly.pdbx_strand_id
1 'polypeptide(L)'
;MYISVFVTLVVWSSLRHLWLSASAELEKVSLRGYDPGKCNKTNHGKLIMVKNREDNDKLLVCAEENKVYVWKATDGSNPTGEYFNPAYDCSDALNKISGAKDGFYWIKLSGNVPKKAYCDMSTDGGGWVLIGRKTNAVTWTVPSNNKTVEPFGKLHWSSSLGDAPIVDFRVQVATQEDFSATKAHW
;
A
#
# COMPACT_ATOMS: atom_id res chain seq x y z
N MET A 1 10.70 24.69 12.74
CA MET A 1 11.67 25.64 12.19
C MET A 1 11.18 26.03 10.81
N TYR A 2 10.68 27.26 10.64
CA TYR A 2 10.18 27.74 9.35
C TYR A 2 11.36 28.32 8.58
N ILE A 3 11.60 27.85 7.35
CA ILE A 3 12.58 28.44 6.44
C ILE A 3 11.77 29.28 5.46
N SER A 4 11.75 30.60 5.66
CA SER A 4 11.18 31.54 4.71
C SER A 4 12.26 31.92 3.71
N VAL A 5 12.07 31.60 2.43
CA VAL A 5 12.97 32.02 1.35
C VAL A 5 12.43 33.32 0.78
N PHE A 6 13.15 34.42 1.00
CA PHE A 6 12.81 35.72 0.44
C PHE A 6 13.51 35.89 -0.92
N VAL A 7 12.74 35.93 -2.01
CA VAL A 7 13.26 36.30 -3.33
C VAL A 7 13.01 37.79 -3.52
N THR A 8 14.08 38.59 -3.57
CA THR A 8 13.99 40.03 -3.82
C THR A 8 14.16 40.30 -5.31
N LEU A 9 13.10 40.74 -5.98
CA LEU A 9 13.17 41.28 -7.34
C LEU A 9 13.32 42.80 -7.24
N VAL A 10 14.49 43.34 -7.61
CA VAL A 10 14.72 44.79 -7.67
C VAL A 10 14.22 45.30 -9.03
N VAL A 11 13.05 45.94 -9.05
CA VAL A 11 12.53 46.62 -10.25
C VAL A 11 12.89 48.10 -10.14
N TRP A 12 13.74 48.60 -11.04
CA TRP A 12 14.06 50.02 -11.13
C TRP A 12 12.91 50.76 -11.83
N SER A 13 12.11 51.53 -11.10
CA SER A 13 11.27 52.59 -11.66
C SER A 13 11.49 53.89 -10.89
N SER A 14 11.53 55.02 -11.61
CA SER A 14 12.06 56.30 -11.10
C SER A 14 11.13 57.08 -10.16
N LEU A 15 10.14 56.44 -9.55
CA LEU A 15 9.14 57.08 -8.69
C LEU A 15 8.79 56.15 -7.52
N ARG A 16 9.35 56.46 -6.34
CA ARG A 16 9.10 55.84 -5.02
C ARG A 16 9.37 54.32 -4.97
N HIS A 17 10.38 53.93 -4.20
CA HIS A 17 10.68 52.53 -3.91
C HIS A 17 9.52 51.86 -3.16
N LEU A 18 8.61 51.21 -3.89
CA LEU A 18 7.66 50.26 -3.32
C LEU A 18 8.36 48.92 -3.15
N TRP A 19 8.59 48.50 -1.92
CA TRP A 19 9.12 47.18 -1.61
C TRP A 19 7.96 46.17 -1.67
N LEU A 20 7.83 45.44 -2.77
CA LEU A 20 6.96 44.27 -2.87
C LEU A 20 7.76 43.04 -2.44
N SER A 21 7.56 42.57 -1.21
CA SER A 21 8.03 41.24 -0.79
C SER A 21 6.97 40.20 -1.15
N ALA A 22 7.31 39.30 -2.07
CA ALA A 22 6.52 38.08 -2.29
C ALA A 22 7.10 36.99 -1.38
N SER A 23 6.28 36.48 -0.45
CA SER A 23 6.61 35.28 0.33
C SER A 23 5.88 34.11 -0.31
N ALA A 24 6.63 33.17 -0.89
CA ALA A 24 6.07 31.88 -1.28
C ALA A 24 6.12 30.96 -0.05
N GLU A 25 4.97 30.71 0.58
CA GLU A 25 4.88 29.67 1.60
C GLU A 25 4.90 28.31 0.92
N LEU A 26 5.85 27.45 1.29
CA LEU A 26 5.83 26.04 0.92
C LEU A 26 4.62 25.40 1.59
N GLU A 27 3.63 25.01 0.80
CA GLU A 27 2.48 24.25 1.27
C GLU A 27 3.00 22.95 1.92
N LYS A 28 2.73 22.77 3.22
CA LYS A 28 3.18 21.57 3.95
C LYS A 28 2.52 20.34 3.32
N VAL A 29 3.33 19.32 3.08
CA VAL A 29 2.83 18.02 2.60
C VAL A 29 1.87 17.43 3.64
N SER A 30 0.66 17.09 3.22
CA SER A 30 -0.33 16.45 4.10
C SER A 30 0.12 15.03 4.41
N LEU A 31 0.36 14.74 5.69
CA LEU A 31 0.60 13.37 6.18
C LEU A 31 -0.74 12.64 6.29
N ARG A 32 -0.82 11.46 5.69
CA ARG A 32 -1.91 10.50 5.85
C ARG A 32 -1.32 9.13 6.19
N GLY A 33 -2.16 8.19 6.64
CA GLY A 33 -1.76 6.79 6.81
C GLY A 33 -1.47 6.15 5.45
N TYR A 34 -1.98 4.94 5.21
CA TYR A 34 -1.88 4.32 3.88
C TYR A 34 -2.84 4.94 2.86
N ASP A 35 -3.99 5.45 3.32
CA ASP A 35 -5.06 5.95 2.45
C ASP A 35 -4.83 7.41 2.01
N PRO A 36 -4.54 7.67 0.73
CA PRO A 36 -4.41 9.02 0.22
C PRO A 36 -5.77 9.74 0.07
N GLY A 37 -6.89 9.03 0.15
CA GLY A 37 -8.22 9.48 -0.27
C GLY A 37 -8.40 9.42 -1.78
N LYS A 38 -9.53 9.93 -2.29
CA LYS A 38 -9.78 9.97 -3.74
C LYS A 38 -8.97 11.09 -4.41
N CYS A 39 -8.31 10.77 -5.53
CA CYS A 39 -7.75 11.76 -6.45
C CYS A 39 -8.85 12.19 -7.43
N ASN A 40 -9.04 13.50 -7.61
CA ASN A 40 -10.08 14.09 -8.44
C ASN A 40 -9.65 15.50 -8.92
N LYS A 41 -10.51 16.15 -9.72
CA LYS A 41 -10.24 17.48 -10.26
C LYS A 41 -9.95 18.55 -9.19
N THR A 42 -10.57 18.45 -8.01
CA THR A 42 -10.42 19.45 -6.93
C THR A 42 -9.06 19.38 -6.25
N ASN A 43 -8.47 18.20 -6.16
CA ASN A 43 -7.14 18.01 -5.54
C ASN A 43 -6.06 17.63 -6.56
N HIS A 44 -6.31 17.86 -7.86
CA HIS A 44 -5.31 17.73 -8.91
C HIS A 44 -4.08 18.60 -8.61
N GLY A 45 -2.88 18.03 -8.77
CA GLY A 45 -1.60 18.67 -8.44
C GLY A 45 -1.23 18.63 -6.96
N LYS A 46 -2.13 18.20 -6.07
CA LYS A 46 -1.84 18.13 -4.64
C LYS A 46 -0.80 17.05 -4.34
N LEU A 47 0.17 17.41 -3.50
CA LEU A 47 1.16 16.50 -2.93
C LEU A 47 0.72 16.00 -1.55
N ILE A 48 0.86 14.70 -1.33
CA ILE A 48 0.57 14.06 -0.03
C ILE A 48 1.64 13.02 0.29
N MET A 49 1.87 12.80 1.57
CA MET A 49 2.76 11.76 2.05
C MET A 49 1.92 10.66 2.72
N VAL A 50 2.14 9.43 2.29
CA VAL A 50 1.47 8.23 2.78
C VAL A 50 2.48 7.18 3.22
N LYS A 51 2.01 6.16 3.93
CA LYS A 51 2.78 4.93 4.18
C LYS A 51 2.61 3.95 3.03
N ASN A 52 3.71 3.31 2.60
CA ASN A 52 3.65 2.11 1.77
C ASN A 52 3.40 0.87 2.64
N ARG A 53 3.28 -0.32 2.03
CA ARG A 53 3.00 -1.60 2.71
C ARG A 53 4.07 -2.02 3.73
N GLU A 54 5.29 -1.48 3.58
CA GLU A 54 6.46 -1.68 4.45
C GLU A 54 6.62 -0.57 5.51
N ASP A 55 5.62 0.31 5.66
CA ASP A 55 5.61 1.44 6.61
C ASP A 55 6.64 2.55 6.33
N ASN A 56 7.22 2.54 5.14
CA ASN A 56 8.08 3.60 4.61
C ASN A 56 7.23 4.74 4.03
N ASP A 57 7.73 5.97 4.15
CA ASP A 57 7.06 7.15 3.60
C ASP A 57 7.17 7.19 2.06
N LYS A 58 6.06 7.51 1.41
CA LYS A 58 5.98 7.74 -0.04
C LYS A 58 5.27 9.06 -0.33
N LEU A 59 5.85 9.84 -1.23
CA LEU A 59 5.28 11.11 -1.70
C LEU A 59 4.50 10.88 -3.00
N LEU A 60 3.20 11.14 -2.95
CA LEU A 60 2.28 11.00 -4.07
C LEU A 60 1.81 12.36 -4.57
N VAL A 61 1.55 12.44 -5.88
CA VAL A 61 0.88 13.56 -6.54
C VAL A 61 -0.43 13.06 -7.17
N CYS A 62 -1.51 13.85 -7.04
CA CYS A 62 -2.74 13.57 -7.76
C CYS A 62 -2.60 14.09 -9.19
N ALA A 63 -2.54 13.19 -10.16
CA ALA A 63 -2.31 13.51 -11.58
C ALA A 63 -3.47 13.01 -12.44
N GLU A 64 -3.70 13.67 -13.59
CA GLU A 64 -4.65 13.24 -14.60
C GLU A 64 -3.95 12.44 -15.71
N GLU A 65 -4.43 11.24 -15.98
CA GLU A 65 -3.95 10.38 -17.06
C GLU A 65 -5.16 9.81 -17.80
N ASN A 66 -5.21 9.98 -19.13
CA ASN A 66 -6.33 9.53 -19.96
C ASN A 66 -7.71 9.97 -19.43
N LYS A 67 -7.82 11.21 -18.90
CA LYS A 67 -9.01 11.79 -18.25
C LYS A 67 -9.43 11.15 -16.92
N VAL A 68 -8.54 10.35 -16.31
CA VAL A 68 -8.74 9.74 -15.00
C VAL A 68 -7.75 10.32 -14.00
N TYR A 69 -8.25 10.74 -12.85
CA TYR A 69 -7.42 11.24 -11.75
C TYR A 69 -6.91 10.08 -10.90
N VAL A 70 -5.59 9.89 -10.85
CA VAL A 70 -4.91 8.82 -10.11
C VAL A 70 -3.77 9.37 -9.27
N TRP A 71 -3.56 8.75 -8.10
CA TRP A 71 -2.37 9.04 -7.29
C TRP A 71 -1.16 8.37 -7.92
N LYS A 72 -0.10 9.13 -8.19
CA LYS A 72 1.17 8.64 -8.71
C LYS A 72 2.30 8.95 -7.74
N ALA A 73 3.24 8.04 -7.58
CA ALA A 73 4.44 8.34 -6.82
C ALA A 73 5.34 9.30 -7.59
N THR A 74 5.96 10.23 -6.87
CA THR A 74 6.83 11.26 -7.44
C THR A 74 8.22 10.76 -7.81
N ASP A 75 8.62 9.61 -7.26
CA ASP A 75 9.87 8.91 -7.59
C ASP A 75 9.78 8.09 -8.89
N GLY A 76 8.68 8.22 -9.63
CA GLY A 76 8.41 7.46 -10.86
C GLY A 76 8.02 6.00 -10.62
N SER A 77 8.00 5.53 -9.36
CA SER A 77 7.53 4.18 -9.05
C SER A 77 6.00 4.09 -9.18
N ASN A 78 5.51 2.96 -9.69
CA ASN A 78 4.10 2.61 -9.64
C ASN A 78 3.91 1.26 -8.96
N PRO A 79 4.29 1.14 -7.67
CA PRO A 79 4.31 -0.14 -6.98
C PRO A 79 2.88 -0.67 -6.88
N THR A 80 2.65 -1.83 -7.51
CA THR A 80 1.43 -2.62 -7.30
C THR A 80 1.44 -3.22 -5.90
N GLY A 81 0.27 -3.47 -5.33
CA GLY A 81 0.15 -4.04 -3.99
C GLY A 81 0.26 -3.01 -2.85
N GLU A 82 0.14 -1.74 -3.19
CA GLU A 82 0.04 -0.63 -2.22
C GLU A 82 -1.41 -0.22 -1.98
N TYR A 83 -1.72 0.44 -0.87
CA TYR A 83 -3.11 0.86 -0.63
C TYR A 83 -3.63 1.77 -1.75
N PHE A 84 -2.80 2.69 -2.23
CA PHE A 84 -3.12 3.64 -3.30
C PHE A 84 -3.09 3.02 -4.71
N ASN A 85 -2.51 1.83 -4.85
CA ASN A 85 -2.44 1.06 -6.09
C ASN A 85 -2.49 -0.46 -5.77
N PRO A 86 -3.64 -0.96 -5.30
CA PRO A 86 -3.74 -2.33 -4.83
C PRO A 86 -3.66 -3.30 -6.01
N ALA A 87 -3.09 -4.47 -5.77
CA ALA A 87 -3.22 -5.57 -6.71
C ALA A 87 -4.67 -6.09 -6.71
N TYR A 88 -5.08 -6.82 -7.75
CA TYR A 88 -6.35 -7.53 -7.69
C TYR A 88 -6.32 -8.63 -6.62
N ASP A 89 -5.31 -9.49 -6.69
CA ASP A 89 -5.00 -10.56 -5.73
C ASP A 89 -3.46 -10.74 -5.62
N CYS A 90 -3.02 -11.75 -4.86
CA CYS A 90 -1.59 -12.03 -4.71
C CYS A 90 -0.95 -12.51 -6.03
N SER A 91 -1.68 -13.21 -6.89
CA SER A 91 -1.19 -13.65 -8.20
C SER A 91 -0.99 -12.47 -9.16
N ASP A 92 -1.90 -11.50 -9.17
CA ASP A 92 -1.76 -10.24 -9.91
C ASP A 92 -0.56 -9.44 -9.42
N ALA A 93 -0.35 -9.37 -8.10
CA ALA A 93 0.84 -8.75 -7.52
C ALA A 93 2.13 -9.45 -7.98
N LEU A 94 2.17 -10.78 -7.92
CA LEU A 94 3.31 -11.58 -8.35
C LEU A 94 3.64 -11.33 -9.84
N ASN A 95 2.63 -11.32 -10.70
CA ASN A 95 2.82 -11.13 -12.14
C ASN A 95 3.30 -9.73 -12.51
N LYS A 96 2.91 -8.70 -11.73
CA LYS A 96 3.28 -7.30 -12.00
C LYS A 96 4.58 -6.87 -11.33
N ILE A 97 5.00 -7.52 -10.26
CA ILE A 97 6.16 -7.13 -9.48
C ILE A 97 7.31 -8.10 -9.77
N SER A 98 8.27 -7.64 -10.59
CA SER A 98 9.48 -8.41 -10.86
C SER A 98 10.22 -8.71 -9.55
N GLY A 99 10.43 -10.01 -9.26
CA GLY A 99 11.08 -10.45 -8.04
C GLY A 99 10.24 -10.26 -6.77
N ALA A 100 8.90 -10.28 -6.88
CA ALA A 100 8.00 -10.22 -5.73
C ALA A 100 8.44 -11.16 -4.60
N LYS A 101 8.35 -10.68 -3.36
CA LYS A 101 8.75 -11.42 -2.16
C LYS A 101 7.55 -11.66 -1.27
N ASP A 102 7.65 -12.69 -0.45
CA ASP A 102 6.64 -12.98 0.56
C ASP A 102 6.49 -11.78 1.49
N GLY A 103 5.25 -11.43 1.82
CA GLY A 103 5.01 -10.22 2.60
C GLY A 103 3.58 -9.74 2.54
N PHE A 104 3.33 -8.58 3.14
CA PHE A 104 2.01 -7.97 3.10
C PHE A 104 1.83 -7.16 1.84
N TYR A 105 0.69 -7.37 1.18
CA TYR A 105 0.25 -6.60 0.02
C TYR A 105 -1.18 -6.10 0.27
N TRP A 106 -1.50 -4.96 -0.32
CA TRP A 106 -2.87 -4.51 -0.43
C TRP A 106 -3.50 -5.08 -1.70
N ILE A 107 -4.54 -5.89 -1.52
CA ILE A 107 -5.30 -6.55 -2.59
C ILE A 107 -6.74 -6.04 -2.63
N LYS A 108 -7.41 -6.19 -3.77
CA LYS A 108 -8.77 -5.70 -4.00
C LYS A 108 -9.60 -6.74 -4.77
N LEU A 109 -9.98 -7.80 -4.08
CA LEU A 109 -10.84 -8.87 -4.60
C LEU A 109 -12.28 -8.38 -4.74
N SER A 110 -12.70 -7.99 -5.95
CA SER A 110 -14.08 -7.63 -6.35
C SER A 110 -14.82 -6.51 -5.55
N GLY A 111 -14.34 -6.12 -4.38
CA GLY A 111 -14.88 -5.05 -3.55
C GLY A 111 -14.19 -3.70 -3.78
N ASN A 112 -14.72 -2.63 -3.19
CA ASN A 112 -14.21 -1.27 -3.41
C ASN A 112 -13.04 -0.86 -2.50
N VAL A 113 -12.83 -1.56 -1.39
CA VAL A 113 -11.86 -1.18 -0.34
C VAL A 113 -10.68 -2.14 -0.36
N PRO A 114 -9.43 -1.66 -0.52
CA PRO A 114 -8.24 -2.49 -0.40
C PRO A 114 -8.18 -3.22 0.94
N LYS A 115 -7.74 -4.47 0.92
CA LYS A 115 -7.52 -5.32 2.10
C LYS A 115 -6.05 -5.68 2.18
N LYS A 116 -5.45 -5.58 3.37
CA LYS A 116 -4.09 -6.06 3.60
C LYS A 116 -4.15 -7.58 3.72
N ALA A 117 -3.33 -8.27 2.95
CA ALA A 117 -3.21 -9.72 2.94
C ALA A 117 -1.73 -10.10 2.95
N TYR A 118 -1.39 -11.19 3.62
CA TYR A 118 -0.06 -11.76 3.47
C TYR A 118 -0.06 -12.64 2.21
N CYS A 119 0.79 -12.31 1.27
CA CYS A 119 1.00 -13.06 0.05
C CYS A 119 2.26 -13.90 0.18
N ASP A 120 2.12 -15.21 -0.07
CA ASP A 120 3.24 -16.10 -0.36
C ASP A 120 3.48 -16.06 -1.87
N MET A 121 4.64 -15.54 -2.23
CA MET A 121 5.11 -15.29 -3.60
C MET A 121 6.18 -16.30 -4.03
N SER A 122 6.55 -17.24 -3.15
CA SER A 122 7.70 -18.13 -3.34
C SER A 122 7.30 -19.59 -3.45
N THR A 123 6.34 -20.05 -2.64
CA THR A 123 5.89 -21.43 -2.61
C THR A 123 5.03 -21.75 -3.84
N ASP A 124 5.31 -22.87 -4.51
CA ASP A 124 4.52 -23.32 -5.67
C ASP A 124 4.33 -22.23 -6.74
N GLY A 125 5.42 -21.57 -7.10
CA GLY A 125 5.32 -20.47 -8.05
C GLY A 125 4.57 -19.24 -7.53
N GLY A 126 4.16 -19.20 -6.25
CA GLY A 126 3.62 -18.04 -5.55
C GLY A 126 2.18 -17.66 -5.91
N GLY A 127 1.76 -16.48 -5.45
CA GLY A 127 0.42 -15.93 -5.69
C GLY A 127 -0.62 -16.36 -4.66
N TRP A 128 -0.19 -16.94 -3.54
CA TRP A 128 -1.08 -17.49 -2.52
C TRP A 128 -1.41 -16.45 -1.46
N VAL A 129 -2.69 -16.39 -1.06
CA VAL A 129 -3.13 -15.59 0.08
C VAL A 129 -3.14 -16.44 1.34
N LEU A 130 -2.48 -15.99 2.41
CA LEU A 130 -2.61 -16.62 3.73
C LEU A 130 -3.96 -16.25 4.36
N ILE A 131 -4.88 -17.22 4.48
CA ILE A 131 -6.23 -17.00 5.02
C ILE A 131 -6.48 -17.61 6.40
N GLY A 132 -5.55 -18.42 6.90
CA GLY A 132 -5.69 -19.06 8.21
C GLY A 132 -4.39 -19.66 8.71
N ARG A 133 -4.23 -19.70 10.04
CA ARG A 133 -3.10 -20.36 10.71
C ARG A 133 -3.55 -21.13 11.95
N LYS A 134 -2.88 -22.25 12.21
CA LYS A 134 -3.07 -23.10 13.39
C LYS A 134 -1.74 -23.70 13.83
N THR A 135 -1.60 -24.05 15.12
CA THR A 135 -0.36 -24.62 15.69
C THR A 135 -0.53 -25.99 16.34
N ASN A 136 -1.74 -26.55 16.38
CA ASN A 136 -1.99 -27.91 16.86
C ASN A 136 -3.01 -28.60 15.95
N ALA A 137 -3.12 -29.93 16.00
CA ALA A 137 -4.13 -30.67 15.25
C ALA A 137 -5.47 -30.79 16.01
N VAL A 138 -5.43 -30.77 17.35
CA VAL A 138 -6.53 -31.25 18.21
C VAL A 138 -7.70 -30.26 18.35
N THR A 139 -7.47 -28.94 18.28
CA THR A 139 -8.52 -27.95 18.57
C THR A 139 -9.23 -27.45 17.31
N TRP A 140 -10.48 -27.82 17.03
CA TRP A 140 -11.18 -27.34 15.82
C TRP A 140 -11.57 -25.86 15.86
N THR A 141 -11.55 -25.22 17.03
CA THR A 141 -12.00 -23.84 17.21
C THR A 141 -10.88 -22.84 16.92
N VAL A 142 -10.70 -22.49 15.65
CA VAL A 142 -9.93 -21.31 15.25
C VAL A 142 -10.93 -20.19 14.93
N PRO A 143 -10.91 -19.05 15.65
CA PRO A 143 -11.90 -18.00 15.45
C PRO A 143 -11.79 -17.42 14.03
N SER A 144 -12.93 -17.10 13.41
CA SER A 144 -12.97 -16.35 12.16
C SER A 144 -13.27 -14.87 12.46
N ASN A 145 -12.52 -13.96 11.87
CA ASN A 145 -12.72 -12.52 12.07
C ASN A 145 -12.23 -11.68 10.88
N ASN A 146 -12.65 -10.42 10.83
CA ASN A 146 -12.33 -9.48 9.75
C ASN A 146 -10.93 -8.84 9.91
N LYS A 147 -9.92 -9.62 10.32
CA LYS A 147 -8.52 -9.17 10.39
C LYS A 147 -7.66 -9.94 9.40
N THR A 148 -6.54 -9.33 9.02
CA THR A 148 -5.50 -9.97 8.22
C THR A 148 -4.82 -11.07 9.02
N VAL A 149 -4.59 -12.24 8.41
CA VAL A 149 -3.77 -13.28 9.04
C VAL A 149 -2.31 -12.92 8.87
N GLU A 150 -1.56 -12.97 9.97
CA GLU A 150 -0.12 -12.76 9.97
C GLU A 150 0.60 -14.12 10.15
N PRO A 151 1.71 -14.39 9.43
CA PRO A 151 2.42 -15.68 9.52
C PRO A 151 2.88 -16.03 10.94
N PHE A 152 3.22 -15.02 11.75
CA PHE A 152 3.70 -15.18 13.13
C PHE A 152 2.74 -14.60 14.17
N GLY A 153 1.55 -14.15 13.74
CA GLY A 153 0.57 -13.52 14.62
C GLY A 153 -0.37 -14.50 15.31
N LYS A 154 -1.46 -13.94 15.84
CA LYS A 154 -2.51 -14.70 16.53
C LYS A 154 -3.18 -15.68 15.58
N LEU A 155 -3.60 -16.83 16.11
CA LEU A 155 -4.29 -17.86 15.35
C LEU A 155 -5.74 -17.43 15.07
N HIS A 156 -6.08 -17.31 13.80
CA HIS A 156 -7.45 -17.08 13.35
C HIS A 156 -7.59 -17.40 11.86
N TRP A 157 -8.83 -17.51 11.40
CA TRP A 157 -9.18 -17.41 9.99
C TRP A 157 -9.53 -15.96 9.65
N SER A 158 -9.22 -15.52 8.43
CA SER A 158 -9.69 -14.25 7.93
C SER A 158 -11.03 -14.40 7.22
N SER A 159 -12.04 -13.64 7.66
CA SER A 159 -13.26 -13.39 6.89
C SER A 159 -13.19 -12.10 6.07
N SER A 160 -12.02 -11.44 6.03
CA SER A 160 -11.88 -10.11 5.41
C SER A 160 -11.98 -10.11 3.89
N LEU A 161 -11.84 -11.29 3.27
CA LEU A 161 -11.97 -11.49 1.83
C LEU A 161 -13.45 -11.63 1.38
N GLY A 162 -14.40 -11.71 2.32
CA GLY A 162 -15.83 -11.79 2.03
C GLY A 162 -16.20 -13.00 1.15
N ASP A 163 -17.04 -12.76 0.15
CA ASP A 163 -17.57 -13.78 -0.77
C ASP A 163 -16.66 -14.01 -2.00
N ALA A 164 -15.36 -13.66 -1.90
CA ALA A 164 -14.42 -13.88 -2.99
C ALA A 164 -14.38 -15.37 -3.39
N PRO A 165 -14.49 -15.70 -4.68
CA PRO A 165 -14.51 -17.08 -5.14
C PRO A 165 -13.16 -17.75 -4.88
N ILE A 166 -13.19 -18.91 -4.21
CA ILE A 166 -12.00 -19.73 -3.96
C ILE A 166 -11.91 -20.79 -5.06
N VAL A 167 -10.87 -20.71 -5.88
CA VAL A 167 -10.63 -21.66 -6.98
C VAL A 167 -9.66 -22.78 -6.61
N ASP A 168 -8.73 -22.52 -5.70
CA ASP A 168 -7.82 -23.50 -5.12
C ASP A 168 -7.62 -23.16 -3.63
N PHE A 169 -7.54 -24.19 -2.79
CA PHE A 169 -7.30 -24.08 -1.36
C PHE A 169 -6.32 -25.16 -0.92
N ARG A 170 -5.26 -24.75 -0.23
CA ARG A 170 -4.18 -25.65 0.20
C ARG A 170 -3.90 -25.50 1.68
N VAL A 171 -3.59 -26.64 2.30
CA VAL A 171 -3.18 -26.72 3.70
C VAL A 171 -1.73 -27.17 3.74
N GLN A 172 -0.89 -26.34 4.34
CA GLN A 172 0.49 -26.69 4.63
C GLN A 172 0.61 -27.02 6.11
N VAL A 173 1.23 -28.17 6.41
CA VAL A 173 1.47 -28.64 7.77
C VAL A 173 2.96 -28.87 7.94
N ALA A 174 3.53 -28.22 8.95
CA ALA A 174 4.92 -28.41 9.33
C ALA A 174 5.02 -28.67 10.84
N THR A 175 5.97 -29.50 11.23
CA THR A 175 6.31 -29.78 12.63
C THR A 175 7.56 -29.04 13.09
N GLN A 176 8.15 -28.23 12.22
CA GLN A 176 9.28 -27.36 12.54
C GLN A 176 8.80 -26.18 13.39
N GLU A 177 9.65 -25.69 14.29
CA GLU A 177 9.30 -24.58 15.18
C GLU A 177 9.20 -23.23 14.42
N ASP A 178 9.89 -23.10 13.28
CA ASP A 178 9.92 -21.88 12.47
C ASP A 178 9.19 -22.05 11.12
N PHE A 179 8.27 -21.13 10.85
CA PHE A 179 7.56 -21.03 9.57
C PHE A 179 8.52 -20.67 8.42
N SER A 180 9.57 -19.88 8.66
CA SER A 180 10.56 -19.55 7.62
C SER A 180 11.39 -20.76 7.16
N ALA A 181 11.52 -21.76 8.05
CA ALA A 181 12.15 -23.04 7.76
C ALA A 181 11.17 -24.07 7.19
N THR A 182 9.87 -23.74 7.11
CA THR A 182 8.87 -24.61 6.51
C THR A 182 9.11 -24.66 5.01
N LYS A 183 9.66 -25.77 4.55
CA LYS A 183 9.78 -26.05 3.12
C LYS A 183 8.42 -26.52 2.61
N ALA A 184 7.59 -25.58 2.19
CA ALA A 184 6.46 -25.92 1.37
C ALA A 184 6.97 -26.15 -0.06
N HIS A 185 7.33 -27.40 -0.34
CA HIS A 185 7.66 -27.89 -1.69
C HIS A 185 6.68 -29.03 -1.97
N TRP A 186 6.02 -28.98 -3.12
CA TRP A 186 5.42 -30.15 -3.75
C TRP A 186 6.38 -30.65 -4.82
#